data_AF-A0A2T5I362-F1
#
_entry.id   AF-A0A2T5I362-F1
#
_cell.length_a   1.000
_cell.length_b   1.000
_cell.length_c   1.000
_cell.angle_alpha   90.00
_cell.angle_beta   90.00
_cell.angle_gamma   90.00
#
_symmetry.space_group_name_H-M   'P 1'
#
loop_
_entity.id
_entity.type
_entity.pdbx_description
1 polymer ?
#
loop_
_entity_poly.entity_id
_entity_poly.type
_entity_poly.pdbx_seq_one_letter_code
_entity_poly.pdbx_strand_id
1 'polypeptide(L)'
;MPLFGEIVDGVMVLNTAGQIVEKCWGAIPEHFPQVTLDEFVIMPNHVHGIITIGTNVGANDYLPLPSNETPRPLQHGTSRTIGSMVRGFKIGITRWFRANTDIHTVWQRNYYEHIIRNEDAYLKIAEYIQTNPQRWETDTYHV
;
A
#
# COMPACT_ATOMS: atom_id res chain seq x y z
N MET A 1 -7.91 18.26 0.92
CA MET A 1 -9.26 17.87 0.44
C MET A 1 -9.51 16.39 0.73
N PRO A 2 -10.50 16.08 1.58
CA PRO A 2 -10.90 14.72 1.90
C PRO A 2 -11.65 14.08 0.74
N LEU A 3 -11.14 12.96 0.20
CA LEU A 3 -11.70 12.21 -0.92
C LEU A 3 -12.24 10.83 -0.51
N PHE A 4 -11.64 10.22 0.51
CA PHE A 4 -11.87 8.80 0.85
C PHE A 4 -12.83 8.58 2.02
N GLY A 5 -13.27 9.66 2.66
CA GLY A 5 -14.18 9.63 3.80
C GLY A 5 -13.86 10.75 4.78
N GLU A 6 -14.23 10.56 6.03
CA GLU A 6 -14.01 11.51 7.12
C GLU A 6 -13.61 10.77 8.40
N ILE A 7 -13.04 11.50 9.35
CA ILE A 7 -12.70 10.95 10.67
C ILE A 7 -13.71 11.48 11.68
N VAL A 8 -14.40 10.56 12.37
CA VAL A 8 -15.39 10.86 13.41
C VAL A 8 -14.91 10.18 14.69
N ASP A 9 -14.72 10.96 15.76
CA ASP A 9 -14.24 10.49 17.07
C ASP A 9 -12.94 9.65 16.99
N GLY A 10 -12.01 10.05 16.12
CA GLY A 10 -10.72 9.38 15.92
C GLY A 10 -10.80 8.08 15.11
N VAL A 11 -11.95 7.78 14.49
CA VAL A 11 -12.18 6.61 13.65
C VAL A 11 -12.39 7.04 12.20
N MET A 12 -11.68 6.40 11.27
CA MET A 12 -11.90 6.62 9.84
C MET A 12 -13.22 6.00 9.38
N VAL A 13 -14.14 6.83 8.89
CA VAL A 13 -15.39 6.43 8.26
C VAL A 13 -15.24 6.54 6.75
N LEU A 14 -15.15 5.40 6.07
CA LEU A 14 -14.96 5.33 4.62
C LEU A 14 -16.23 5.69 3.86
N ASN A 15 -16.08 6.50 2.82
CA ASN A 15 -17.10 6.65 1.77
C ASN A 15 -16.90 5.60 0.67
N THR A 16 -17.72 5.64 -0.39
CA THR A 16 -17.60 4.70 -1.52
C THR A 16 -16.21 4.71 -2.16
N ALA A 17 -15.56 5.88 -2.27
CA ALA A 17 -14.20 5.95 -2.81
C ALA A 17 -13.18 5.30 -1.87
N GLY A 18 -13.29 5.50 -0.56
CA GLY A 18 -12.46 4.82 0.45
C GLY A 18 -12.59 3.30 0.39
N GLN A 19 -13.81 2.78 0.19
CA GLN A 19 -14.03 1.34 0.00
C GLN A 19 -13.34 0.80 -1.27
N ILE A 20 -13.29 1.60 -2.33
CA ILE A 20 -12.54 1.24 -3.55
C ILE A 20 -11.03 1.24 -3.30
N VAL A 21 -10.52 2.17 -2.51
CA VAL A 21 -9.12 2.20 -2.09
C VAL A 21 -8.77 0.91 -1.32
N GLU A 22 -9.59 0.54 -0.34
CA GLU A 22 -9.41 -0.70 0.45
C GLU A 22 -9.43 -1.94 -0.44
N LYS A 23 -10.41 -2.03 -1.35
CA LYS A 23 -10.49 -3.13 -2.32
C LYS A 23 -9.26 -3.20 -3.22
N CYS A 24 -8.80 -2.07 -3.74
CA CYS A 24 -7.61 -2.01 -4.58
C CYS A 24 -6.34 -2.37 -3.81
N TRP A 25 -6.26 -2.06 -2.51
CA TRP A 25 -5.15 -2.46 -1.65
C TRP A 25 -5.12 -3.98 -1.50
N GLY A 26 -6.25 -4.59 -1.10
CA GLY A 26 -6.37 -6.04 -0.95
C GLY A 26 -6.09 -6.84 -2.23
N ALA A 27 -6.33 -6.25 -3.41
CA ALA A 27 -6.06 -6.89 -4.69
C ALA A 27 -4.57 -6.83 -5.12
N ILE A 28 -3.69 -6.16 -4.38
CA ILE A 28 -2.27 -6.05 -4.76
C ILE A 28 -1.60 -7.43 -4.86
N PRO A 29 -1.71 -8.36 -3.89
CA PRO A 29 -1.10 -9.69 -3.98
C PRO A 29 -1.62 -10.54 -5.15
N GLU A 30 -2.87 -10.32 -5.59
CA GLU A 30 -3.43 -11.01 -6.76
C GLU A 30 -2.68 -10.66 -8.05
N HIS A 31 -2.21 -9.42 -8.16
CA HIS A 31 -1.45 -8.92 -9.31
C HIS A 31 0.06 -9.06 -9.14
N PHE A 32 0.53 -9.08 -7.88
CA PHE A 32 1.94 -9.16 -7.51
C PHE A 32 2.14 -10.24 -6.44
N PRO A 33 2.21 -11.53 -6.81
CA PRO A 33 2.26 -12.64 -5.85
C PRO A 33 3.48 -12.64 -4.90
N GLN A 34 4.53 -11.87 -5.22
CA GLN A 34 5.70 -11.66 -4.36
C GLN A 34 5.49 -10.58 -3.28
N VAL A 35 4.28 -10.04 -3.13
CA VAL A 35 3.96 -8.98 -2.19
C VAL A 35 3.06 -9.52 -1.09
N THR A 36 3.46 -9.26 0.14
CA THR A 36 2.60 -9.43 1.31
C THR A 36 2.19 -8.06 1.82
N LEU A 37 0.90 -7.90 2.11
CA LEU A 37 0.36 -6.69 2.73
C LEU A 37 0.48 -6.80 4.24
N ASP A 38 0.80 -5.69 4.86
CA ASP A 38 0.86 -5.55 6.30
C ASP A 38 0.03 -4.31 6.70
N GLU A 39 0.38 -3.63 7.79
CA GLU A 39 -0.31 -2.44 8.29
C GLU A 39 -0.68 -1.45 7.19
N PHE A 40 -1.95 -1.06 7.17
CA PHE A 40 -2.52 -0.16 6.19
C PHE A 40 -3.61 0.70 6.81
N VAL A 41 -3.60 1.99 6.49
CA VAL A 41 -4.64 2.92 6.91
C VAL A 41 -5.02 3.85 5.76
N ILE A 42 -6.32 4.08 5.65
CA ILE A 42 -6.87 5.10 4.78
C ILE A 42 -7.17 6.31 5.64
N MET A 43 -6.65 7.46 5.23
CA MET A 43 -6.98 8.75 5.81
C MET A 43 -7.91 9.49 4.83
N PRO A 44 -8.60 10.56 5.24
CA PRO A 44 -9.52 11.26 4.36
C PRO A 44 -8.90 11.70 3.02
N ASN A 45 -7.63 12.10 3.01
CA ASN A 45 -6.95 12.65 1.83
C ASN A 45 -5.70 11.86 1.36
N HIS A 46 -5.26 10.83 2.09
CA HIS A 46 -4.07 10.03 1.76
C HIS A 46 -4.18 8.61 2.32
N VAL A 47 -3.17 7.78 2.06
CA VAL A 47 -3.09 6.42 2.58
C VAL A 47 -1.67 6.12 3.04
N HIS A 48 -1.52 5.29 4.07
CA HIS A 48 -0.24 4.69 4.47
C HIS A 48 -0.36 3.18 4.42
N GLY A 49 0.72 2.51 4.02
CA GLY A 49 0.75 1.06 3.95
C GLY A 49 2.16 0.53 4.02
N ILE A 50 2.32 -0.61 4.68
CA ILE A 50 3.54 -1.41 4.69
C ILE A 50 3.33 -2.58 3.73
N ILE A 51 4.32 -2.80 2.87
CA ILE A 51 4.39 -3.99 2.02
C ILE A 51 5.72 -4.66 2.22
N THR A 52 5.71 -5.99 2.20
CA THR A 52 6.92 -6.81 2.14
C THR A 52 7.05 -7.38 0.74
N ILE A 53 8.19 -7.16 0.09
CA ILE A 53 8.50 -7.69 -1.24
C ILE A 53 9.51 -8.80 -1.08
N GLY A 54 9.10 -10.03 -1.36
CA GLY A 54 9.95 -11.20 -1.24
C GLY A 54 9.30 -12.41 -1.87
N THR A 55 10.12 -13.34 -2.34
CA THR A 55 9.62 -14.68 -2.60
C THR A 55 9.25 -15.29 -1.26
N ASN A 56 8.03 -15.80 -1.13
CA ASN A 56 7.66 -16.73 -0.07
C ASN A 56 8.47 -18.03 -0.30
N VAL A 57 9.78 -17.97 -0.08
CA VAL A 57 10.59 -19.16 0.17
C VAL A 57 10.17 -19.55 1.57
N GLY A 58 9.48 -20.68 1.70
CA GLY A 58 9.17 -21.25 3.00
C GLY A 58 10.48 -21.54 3.72
N ALA A 59 11.01 -20.54 4.41
CA ALA A 59 12.14 -20.66 5.29
C ALA A 59 11.62 -21.24 6.61
N ASN A 60 11.38 -22.55 6.62
CA ASN A 60 11.95 -23.32 7.72
C ASN A 60 13.47 -23.15 7.60
N ASP A 61 14.17 -22.93 8.72
CA ASP A 61 15.61 -22.64 8.87
C ASP A 61 16.59 -23.68 8.28
N TYR A 62 16.37 -24.14 7.05
CA TYR A 62 17.25 -25.04 6.33
C TYR A 62 17.60 -24.39 4.99
N LEU A 63 18.90 -24.13 4.84
CA LEU A 63 19.57 -23.74 3.60
C LEU A 63 18.90 -24.36 2.37
N PRO A 64 18.63 -23.61 1.29
CA PRO A 64 18.05 -24.20 0.09
C PRO A 64 19.04 -25.22 -0.48
N LEU A 65 18.60 -26.48 -0.54
CA LEU A 65 19.27 -27.52 -1.32
C LEU A 65 19.43 -27.02 -2.76
N PRO A 66 20.60 -27.22 -3.39
CA PRO A 66 20.81 -26.78 -4.77
C PRO A 66 19.93 -27.63 -5.70
N SER A 67 18.74 -27.12 -6.02
CA SER A 67 17.93 -27.68 -7.10
C SER A 67 18.57 -27.31 -8.43
N ASN A 68 18.91 -28.32 -9.22
CA ASN A 68 19.59 -28.26 -10.52
C ASN A 68 18.74 -27.61 -11.64
N GLU A 69 17.83 -26.70 -11.31
CA GLU A 69 17.01 -26.01 -12.29
C GLU A 69 17.73 -24.76 -12.78
N THR A 70 18.01 -24.75 -14.09
CA THR A 70 18.62 -23.64 -14.81
C THR A 70 18.04 -22.28 -14.40
N PRO A 71 18.86 -21.24 -14.15
CA PRO A 71 18.35 -19.93 -13.80
C PRO A 71 17.56 -19.40 -14.99
N ARG A 72 16.23 -19.42 -14.91
CA ARG A 72 15.38 -18.68 -15.84
C ARG A 72 15.87 -17.23 -15.79
N PRO A 73 16.26 -16.62 -16.92
CA PRO A 73 16.71 -15.24 -16.92
C PRO A 73 15.60 -14.42 -16.27
N LEU A 74 15.93 -13.75 -15.17
CA LEU A 74 15.06 -12.77 -14.52
C LEU A 74 14.71 -11.77 -15.61
N GLN A 75 13.56 -11.96 -16.26
CA GLN A 75 13.01 -10.96 -17.15
C GLN A 75 12.78 -9.73 -16.28
N HIS A 76 13.69 -8.77 -16.38
CA HIS A 76 13.59 -7.47 -15.72
C HIS A 76 12.55 -6.62 -16.46
N GLY A 77 11.33 -7.15 -16.58
CA GLY A 77 10.16 -6.35 -16.86
C GLY A 77 9.92 -5.43 -15.67
N THR A 78 9.51 -4.20 -15.94
CA THR A 78 9.23 -3.18 -14.90
C THR A 78 8.11 -3.60 -13.94
N SER A 79 7.39 -4.70 -14.24
CA SER A 79 6.29 -5.30 -13.48
C SER A 79 6.65 -5.83 -12.08
N ARG A 80 7.92 -5.78 -11.67
CA ARG A 80 8.36 -6.22 -10.34
C ARG A 80 8.81 -5.07 -9.43
N THR A 81 8.73 -3.83 -9.90
CA THR A 81 9.19 -2.65 -9.15
C THR A 81 8.09 -2.09 -8.24
N ILE A 82 8.46 -1.47 -7.12
CA ILE A 82 7.52 -0.71 -6.26
C ILE A 82 6.72 0.28 -7.10
N GLY A 83 7.37 0.98 -8.03
CA GLY A 83 6.71 1.91 -8.94
C GLY A 83 5.61 1.28 -9.80
N SER A 84 5.77 0.02 -10.22
CA SER A 84 4.71 -0.70 -10.95
C SER A 84 3.52 -1.08 -10.07
N MET A 85 3.77 -1.46 -8.82
CA MET A 85 2.73 -1.78 -7.84
C MET A 85 1.92 -0.54 -7.49
N VAL A 86 2.59 0.56 -7.13
CA VAL A 86 1.94 1.83 -6.82
C VAL A 86 1.19 2.37 -8.05
N ARG A 87 1.74 2.20 -9.26
CA ARG A 87 1.02 2.56 -10.49
C ARG A 87 -0.27 1.74 -10.63
N GLY A 88 -0.22 0.42 -10.48
CA GLY A 88 -1.39 -0.45 -10.59
C GLY A 88 -2.48 -0.07 -9.59
N PHE A 89 -2.08 0.10 -8.33
CA PHE A 89 -2.95 0.56 -7.25
C PHE A 89 -3.63 1.91 -7.59
N LYS A 90 -2.85 2.93 -7.95
CA LYS A 90 -3.39 4.26 -8.31
C LYS A 90 -4.31 4.22 -9.54
N ILE A 91 -4.02 3.37 -10.53
CA ILE A 91 -4.85 3.22 -11.74
C ILE A 91 -6.24 2.69 -11.38
N GLY A 92 -6.34 1.65 -10.54
CA GLY A 92 -7.62 1.08 -10.13
C GLY A 92 -8.56 2.14 -9.55
N ILE A 93 -8.02 2.94 -8.64
CA ILE A 93 -8.77 4.00 -7.95
C ILE A 93 -9.10 5.16 -8.91
N THR A 94 -8.13 5.62 -9.71
CA THR A 94 -8.34 6.70 -10.68
C THR A 94 -9.40 6.34 -11.72
N ARG A 95 -9.43 5.08 -12.17
CA ARG A 95 -10.46 4.59 -13.10
C ARG A 95 -11.86 4.67 -12.51
N TRP A 96 -12.01 4.31 -11.23
CA TRP A 96 -13.29 4.43 -10.54
C TRP A 96 -13.72 5.89 -10.42
N PHE A 97 -12.83 6.80 -9.98
CA PHE A 97 -13.14 8.23 -9.87
C PHE A 97 -13.59 8.83 -11.20
N ARG A 98 -12.90 8.55 -12.29
CA ARG A 98 -13.26 9.03 -13.64
C ARG A 98 -14.61 8.54 -14.13
N ALA A 99 -15.06 7.38 -13.65
CA ALA A 99 -16.33 6.79 -14.07
C ALA A 99 -17.52 7.20 -13.19
N ASN A 100 -17.26 7.68 -11.96
CA ASN A 100 -18.30 7.89 -10.94
C ASN A 100 -18.34 9.33 -10.38
N THR A 101 -17.39 10.19 -10.75
CA THR A 101 -17.25 11.54 -10.19
C THR A 101 -16.64 12.51 -11.22
N ASP A 102 -16.74 13.81 -10.96
CA ASP A 102 -16.05 14.87 -11.73
C ASP A 102 -14.61 15.13 -11.25
N ILE A 103 -14.08 14.30 -10.34
CA ILE A 103 -12.74 14.46 -9.78
C ILE A 103 -11.73 13.74 -10.67
N HIS A 104 -10.87 14.52 -11.34
CA HIS A 104 -9.86 13.97 -12.25
C HIS A 104 -8.46 13.86 -11.65
N THR A 105 -8.17 14.64 -10.61
CA THR A 105 -6.87 14.65 -9.92
C THR A 105 -7.03 14.07 -8.53
N VAL A 106 -6.86 12.74 -8.43
CA VAL A 106 -7.00 12.01 -7.15
C VAL A 106 -5.68 11.97 -6.38
N TRP A 107 -4.57 11.78 -7.10
CA TRP A 107 -3.26 11.56 -6.48
C TRP A 107 -2.32 12.72 -6.71
N GLN A 108 -1.57 13.06 -5.66
CA GLN A 108 -0.33 13.82 -5.83
C GLN A 108 0.67 13.05 -6.72
N ARG A 109 1.54 13.79 -7.41
CA ARG A 109 2.64 13.23 -8.20
C ARG A 109 3.59 12.48 -7.26
N ASN A 110 4.10 11.33 -7.74
CA ASN A 110 4.98 10.43 -6.99
C ASN A 110 4.32 9.85 -5.72
N TYR A 111 5.11 9.23 -4.87
CA TYR A 111 4.72 8.61 -3.62
C TYR A 111 5.95 8.62 -2.69
N TYR A 112 5.70 8.59 -1.38
CA TYR A 112 6.76 8.42 -0.39
C TYR A 112 7.05 6.93 -0.21
N GLU A 113 8.34 6.57 -0.15
CA GLU A 113 8.78 5.21 0.17
C GLU A 113 9.92 5.26 1.18
N HIS A 114 9.94 4.27 2.08
CA HIS A 114 10.99 4.11 3.08
C HIS A 114 11.26 2.63 3.31
N ILE A 115 12.53 2.23 3.32
CA ILE A 115 12.94 0.85 3.62
C ILE A 115 13.05 0.69 5.12
N ILE A 116 12.17 -0.14 5.70
CA ILE A 116 12.22 -0.52 7.12
C ILE A 116 13.30 -1.59 7.30
N ARG A 117 14.31 -1.30 8.14
CA ARG A 117 15.54 -2.12 8.23
C ARG A 117 15.67 -2.98 9.48
N ASN A 118 14.83 -2.73 10.49
CA ASN A 118 14.85 -3.46 11.75
C ASN A 118 13.46 -3.43 12.41
N GLU A 119 13.30 -4.30 13.42
CA GLU A 119 12.05 -4.49 14.14
C GLU A 119 11.61 -3.23 14.90
N ASP A 120 12.52 -2.54 15.59
CA ASP A 120 12.18 -1.29 16.30
C ASP A 120 11.60 -0.22 15.37
N ALA A 121 12.16 -0.08 14.16
CA ALA A 121 11.65 0.84 13.15
C ALA A 121 10.29 0.35 12.62
N TYR A 122 10.13 -0.95 12.41
CA TYR A 122 8.86 -1.55 12.01
C TYR A 122 7.77 -1.24 13.03
N LEU A 123 7.99 -1.55 14.31
CA LEU A 123 7.01 -1.35 15.38
C LEU A 123 6.58 0.12 15.48
N LYS A 124 7.51 1.07 15.37
CA LYS A 124 7.19 2.51 15.39
C LYS A 124 6.35 2.94 14.20
N ILE A 125 6.65 2.44 12.99
CA ILE A 125 5.91 2.79 11.77
C ILE A 125 4.54 2.13 11.79
N ALA A 126 4.45 0.88 12.22
CA ALA A 126 3.19 0.15 12.40
C ALA A 126 2.28 0.87 13.40
N GLU A 127 2.81 1.23 14.58
CA GLU A 127 2.07 2.00 15.58
C GLU A 127 1.61 3.36 15.03
N TYR A 128 2.49 4.06 14.30
CA TYR A 128 2.12 5.31 13.65
C TYR A 128 0.94 5.12 12.69
N ILE A 129 0.98 4.11 11.82
CA ILE A 129 -0.09 3.82 10.85
C ILE A 129 -1.42 3.52 11.56
N GLN A 130 -1.40 2.66 12.59
CA GLN A 130 -2.60 2.28 13.33
C GLN A 130 -3.22 3.44 14.11
N THR A 131 -2.38 4.31 14.70
CA THR A 131 -2.85 5.41 15.54
C THR A 131 -3.10 6.71 14.76
N ASN A 132 -2.79 6.74 13.47
CA ASN A 132 -2.91 7.96 12.66
C ASN A 132 -4.34 8.53 12.61
N PRO A 133 -5.42 7.73 12.49
CA PRO A 133 -6.78 8.25 12.52
C PRO A 133 -7.11 9.01 13.82
N GLN A 134 -6.57 8.57 14.96
CA GLN A 134 -6.77 9.21 16.26
C GLN A 134 -6.00 10.54 16.36
N ARG A 135 -4.92 10.69 15.60
CA ARG A 135 -4.05 11.86 15.60
C ARG A 135 -4.38 12.85 14.48
N TRP A 136 -5.50 12.64 13.77
CA TRP A 136 -5.84 13.38 12.57
C TRP A 136 -5.87 14.90 12.74
N GLU A 137 -6.43 15.40 13.84
CA GLU A 137 -6.50 16.85 14.10
C GLU A 137 -5.12 17.51 14.19
N THR A 138 -4.11 16.73 14.60
CA THR A 138 -2.71 17.16 14.76
C THR A 138 -1.80 16.69 13.61
N ASP A 139 -2.36 16.05 12.58
CA ASP A 139 -1.59 15.47 11.50
C ASP A 139 -0.99 16.55 10.59
N THR A 140 0.25 16.34 10.13
CA THR A 140 0.96 17.33 9.29
C THR A 140 0.35 17.46 7.89
N TYR A 141 -0.42 16.46 7.46
CA TYR A 141 -1.16 16.46 6.19
C TYR A 141 -2.65 16.77 6.39
N HIS A 142 -3.04 17.28 7.55
CA HIS A 142 -4.37 17.83 7.78
C HIS A 142 -4.49 19.17 7.00
N VAL A 143 -5.20 19.14 5.87
CA VAL A 143 -5.42 20.29 4.96
C VAL A 143 -6.84 20.37 4.42
#